data_AF-A0A916CMS2-F1
#
_entry.id   AF-A0A916CMS2-F1
#
_cell.length_a   1.000
_cell.length_b   1.000
_cell.length_c   1.000
_cell.angle_alpha   90.00
_cell.angle_beta   90.00
_cell.angle_gamma   90.00
#
_symmetry.space_group_name_H-M   'P 1'
#
loop_
_entity.id
_entity.type
_entity.pdbx_description
1 polymer ?
#
loop_
_entity_poly.entity_id
_entity_poly.type
_entity_poly.pdbx_seq_one_letter_code
_entity_poly.pdbx_strand_id
1 'polypeptide(L)' 'MAGPAKHNKSWGAQDVALLRELYRKKVVHREIAAKLKRTLNAVESKATELGLTEARKKAKKK' A
#
# COMPACT_ATOMS: atom_id res chain seq x y z
N MET A 1 -17.91 14.41 16.02
CA MET A 1 -16.76 14.35 15.08
C MET A 1 -15.93 13.13 15.46
N ALA A 2 -15.96 12.06 14.66
CA ALA A 2 -15.30 10.80 15.01
C ALA A 2 -13.78 10.94 14.87
N GLY A 3 -13.04 10.77 15.98
CA GLY A 3 -11.58 10.80 16.04
C GLY A 3 -10.91 9.66 15.25
N PRO A 4 -9.61 9.75 14.95
CA PRO A 4 -8.94 8.81 14.07
C PRO A 4 -8.85 7.44 14.74
N ALA A 5 -9.61 6.47 14.23
CA ALA A 5 -9.52 5.09 14.67
C ALA A 5 -8.05 4.63 14.57
N LYS A 6 -7.48 4.22 15.71
CA LYS A 6 -6.15 3.58 15.75
C LYS A 6 -6.20 2.33 14.88
N HIS A 7 -5.60 2.42 13.69
CA HIS A 7 -5.52 1.34 12.73
C HIS A 7 -4.41 0.34 13.10
N ASN A 8 -4.47 -0.26 14.30
CA ASN A 8 -3.62 -1.41 14.65
C ASN A 8 -4.14 -2.70 14.00
N LYS A 9 -4.72 -2.59 12.80
CA LYS A 9 -5.11 -3.76 12.01
C LYS A 9 -3.81 -4.31 11.42
N SER A 10 -3.36 -5.41 12.00
CA SER A 10 -2.33 -6.27 11.45
C SER A 10 -2.56 -6.44 9.95
N TRP A 11 -1.53 -6.24 9.14
CA TRP A 11 -1.62 -6.54 7.72
C TRP A 11 -1.82 -8.04 7.56
N GLY A 12 -3.00 -8.45 7.09
CA GLY A 12 -3.26 -9.85 6.80
C GLY A 12 -2.38 -10.33 5.65
N ALA A 13 -2.13 -11.63 5.58
CA ALA A 13 -1.44 -12.23 4.44
C ALA A 13 -2.13 -11.89 3.11
N GLN A 14 -3.48 -11.78 3.13
CA GLN A 14 -4.29 -11.35 1.99
C GLN A 14 -4.02 -9.89 1.60
N ASP A 15 -3.97 -8.95 2.57
CA ASP A 15 -3.65 -7.54 2.29
C ASP A 15 -2.25 -7.39 1.70
N VAL A 16 -1.27 -8.14 2.23
CA VAL A 16 0.11 -8.13 1.73
C VAL A 16 0.21 -8.72 0.32
N ALA A 17 -0.51 -9.81 0.05
CA ALA A 17 -0.57 -10.40 -1.29
C ALA A 17 -1.23 -9.44 -2.29
N LEU A 18 -2.34 -8.82 -1.91
CA LEU A 18 -3.04 -7.83 -2.74
C LEU A 18 -2.15 -6.61 -3.00
N LEU A 19 -1.47 -6.10 -1.98
CA LEU A 19 -0.50 -5.02 -2.09
C LEU A 19 0.59 -5.37 -3.11
N ARG A 20 1.22 -6.55 -2.97
CA ARG A 20 2.24 -7.03 -3.91
C ARG A 20 1.73 -7.13 -5.34
N GLU A 21 0.54 -7.68 -5.55
CA GLU A 21 -0.05 -7.81 -6.88
C GLU A 21 -0.36 -6.45 -7.51
N LEU A 22 -0.96 -5.53 -6.73
CA LEU A 22 -1.27 -4.18 -7.20
C LEU A 22 0.00 -3.38 -7.52
N TYR A 23 1.07 -3.55 -6.73
CA TYR A 23 2.39 -3.00 -7.03
C TYR A 23 2.97 -3.59 -8.33
N ARG A 24 2.83 -4.90 -8.55
CA ARG A 24 3.26 -5.58 -9.79
C ARG A 24 2.48 -5.09 -11.01
N LYS A 25 1.21 -4.75 -10.83
CA LYS A 25 0.34 -4.12 -11.84
C LYS A 25 0.58 -2.61 -12.02
N LYS A 26 1.56 -2.01 -11.33
CA LYS A 26 1.89 -0.57 -11.35
C LYS A 26 0.71 0.33 -10.95
N VAL A 27 -0.19 -0.15 -10.11
CA VAL A 27 -1.33 0.63 -9.62
C VAL A 27 -0.85 1.75 -8.70
N VAL A 28 -1.47 2.93 -8.82
CA VAL A 28 -1.11 4.10 -8.02
C VAL A 28 -1.46 3.86 -6.54
N HIS A 29 -0.61 4.32 -5.61
CA HIS A 29 -0.85 4.16 -4.17
C HIS A 29 -2.26 4.62 -3.75
N ARG A 30 -2.82 5.65 -4.42
CA ARG A 30 -4.15 6.19 -4.15
C ARG A 30 -5.27 5.20 -4.46
N GLU A 31 -5.14 4.47 -5.56
CA GLU A 31 -6.07 3.39 -5.91
C GLU A 31 -5.90 2.16 -5.00
N ILE A 32 -4.65 1.82 -4.65
CA ILE A 32 -4.35 0.75 -3.71
C ILE A 32 -4.96 1.06 -2.34
N ALA A 33 -4.78 2.29 -1.86
CA ALA A 33 -5.36 2.82 -0.64
C ALA A 33 -6.90 2.76 -0.67
N ALA A 34 -7.53 3.15 -1.79
CA ALA A 34 -8.97 3.04 -1.97
C ALA A 34 -9.46 1.58 -1.94
N LYS A 35 -8.75 0.65 -2.60
CA LYS A 35 -9.07 -0.79 -2.62
C LYS A 35 -8.92 -1.45 -1.25
N LEU A 36 -7.82 -1.14 -0.55
CA LEU A 36 -7.54 -1.65 0.78
C LEU A 36 -8.30 -0.89 1.89
N LYS A 37 -9.09 0.14 1.53
CA LYS A 37 -9.70 1.10 2.47
C LYS A 37 -8.72 1.58 3.54
N ARG A 38 -7.49 1.83 3.13
CA ARG A 38 -6.37 2.29 3.97
C ARG A 38 -5.91 3.67 3.53
N THR A 39 -5.15 4.33 4.39
CA THR A 39 -4.52 5.61 4.05
C THR A 39 -3.30 5.39 3.16
N LEU A 40 -3.01 6.37 2.31
CA LEU A 40 -1.79 6.43 1.50
C LEU A 40 -0.54 6.20 2.35
N ASN A 41 -0.43 6.91 3.48
CA ASN A 41 0.69 6.76 4.42
C ASN A 41 0.86 5.33 4.94
N ALA A 42 -0.24 4.60 5.20
CA ALA A 42 -0.16 3.22 5.66
C ALA A 42 0.34 2.28 4.55
N VAL A 43 -0.12 2.50 3.30
CA VAL A 43 0.34 1.77 2.12
C VAL A 43 1.83 2.04 1.87
N GLU A 44 2.28 3.29 1.97
CA GLU A 44 3.69 3.66 1.79
C GLU A 44 4.59 3.11 2.89
N SER A 45 4.17 3.23 4.15
CA SER A 45 4.92 2.68 5.28
C SER A 45 5.06 1.16 5.14
N LYS A 46 3.98 0.46 4.76
CA LYS A 46 4.03 -0.99 4.57
C LYS A 46 4.84 -1.40 3.35
N ALA A 47 4.72 -0.67 2.24
CA ALA A 47 5.52 -0.94 1.05
C ALA A 47 7.01 -0.74 1.33
N THR A 48 7.37 0.23 2.16
CA THR A 48 8.76 0.44 2.61
C THR A 48 9.22 -0.72 3.48
N GLU A 49 8.41 -1.14 4.46
CA GLU A 49 8.68 -2.29 5.33
C GLU A 49 8.82 -3.61 4.53
N LEU A 50 8.08 -3.75 3.42
CA LEU A 50 8.13 -4.92 2.53
C LEU A 50 9.19 -4.80 1.42
N GLY A 51 9.94 -3.69 1.34
CA GLY A 51 10.93 -3.44 0.28
C GLY A 51 10.33 -3.24 -1.13
N LEU A 52 9.03 -2.96 -1.23
CA LEU A 52 8.30 -2.76 -2.49
C LEU A 52 8.46 -1.34 -3.06
N THR A 53 9.01 -0.41 -2.29
CA THR A 53 9.26 0.99 -2.70
C THR A 53 10.30 1.11 -3.81
N GLU A 54 11.34 0.26 -3.81
CA GLU A 54 12.40 0.27 -4.83
C GLU A 54 11.93 -0.31 -6.18
N ALA A 55 10.91 -1.19 -6.18
CA ALA A 55 10.29 -1.68 -7.41
C ALA A 55 9.60 -0.55 -8.20
N ARG A 56 9.15 0.51 -7.52
CA ARG A 56 8.52 1.69 -8.14
C ARG A 56 9.54 2.66 -8.75
N LYS A 57 10.76 2.78 -8.21
CA LYS A 57 11.82 3.62 -8.83
C LYS A 57 12.14 3.17 -10.26
N LYS A 58 12.02 1.88 -10.57
CA LYS A 58 12.15 1.36 -11.94
C LYS A 58 10.95 1.64 -12.86
N ALA A 59 9.80 2.06 -12.32
CA ALA A 59 8.59 2.30 -13.11
C ALA A 59 8.41 3.78 -13.55
N LYS A 60 9.19 4.72 -13.00
CA LYS A 60 9.33 6.09 -13.54
C LYS A 60 10.42 6.14 -14.61
N LYS A 61 10.20 5.46 -15.73
CA LYS A 61 10.83 5.74 -17.02
C LYS A 61 9.90 5.23 -18.11
N LYS A 62 8.97 6.08 -18.54
CA LYS A 62 8.49 6.18 -19.92
C LYS A 62 7.75 7.50 -20.07
#